data_AF-A0A356QQB6-F1
#
_entry.id   AF-A0A356QQB6-F1
#
_cell.length_a   1.000
_cell.length_b   1.000
_cell.length_c   1.000
_cell.angle_alpha   90.00
_cell.angle_beta   90.00
_cell.angle_gamma   90.00
#
_symmetry.space_group_name_H-M   'P 1'
#
loop_
_entity.id
_entity.type
_entity.pdbx_description
1 polymer ?
#
loop_
_entity_poly.entity_id
_entity_poly.type
_entity_poly.pdbx_seq_one_letter_code
_entity_poly.pdbx_strand_id
1 'polypeptide(L)'
;MDSIRDISTSTTRGGIVTRFIGDTAVEYSLLTDPTSLVERLQTLSFMANAIRESSIRGIYDVVVSPDRVTVLYNPLLIDCLRTFEARVHAALTQPQSPPTSGRLHDVPVRYGGESGPDFDAVCRAHAIDTKTLIQLHTEPEYVVTAIGFVPGFPYLEGLPKTLETPRLSTPRRRVPAGSVGIGGSQTGVYPFETPGGWHLIGRTDTTFFDPIHSPPALLQPGDRVRFYETNHVNPTPNHATIAEPRGTTPNYITILEPGLMTTVQDLGRSGFRSSGVPSSGAADRVSAILANSILGNPENAAVLEYTLLGPTVQFKTDCFIAIAGATDNSLASLRPIRVRRGDTLHLGHVAKGCRGYLAVAGGFCVPPVLNSCSTYMPAKLGGHGGRPLQTGDELAIGEPLVTSFSTTWSLANDVVPLPTSPCTLRILPEGPVSSAHRVMTSTPMNVTAQSDRMGIRFHGALPPLPATSLSRAVLPGTIQLPPDGKPILLLCDAQTIGGYPVLG
;
A
#
# COMPACT_ATOMS: atom_id res chain seq x y z
N MET A 1 26.54 16.98 19.57
CA MET A 1 26.68 15.64 18.99
C MET A 1 26.29 14.63 20.04
N ASP A 2 25.03 14.71 20.47
CA ASP A 2 24.49 13.76 21.44
C ASP A 2 24.26 12.42 20.76
N SER A 3 24.71 11.36 21.43
CA SER A 3 24.61 9.96 21.04
C SER A 3 23.38 9.65 20.19
N ILE A 4 23.59 9.37 18.91
CA ILE A 4 22.67 8.52 18.16
C ILE A 4 22.68 7.18 18.91
N ARG A 5 21.69 6.96 19.77
CA ARG A 5 21.41 5.61 20.28
C ARG A 5 21.29 4.73 19.04
N ASP A 6 21.97 3.58 19.06
CA ASP A 6 21.77 2.55 18.05
C ASP A 6 20.26 2.38 17.84
N ILE A 7 19.76 2.70 16.64
CA ILE A 7 18.36 2.54 16.24
C ILE A 7 17.94 1.05 16.33
N SER A 8 18.92 0.15 16.49
CA SER A 8 18.80 -1.27 16.80
C SER A 8 18.51 -1.60 18.27
N THR A 9 18.41 -0.64 19.19
CA THR A 9 18.26 -0.94 20.63
C THR A 9 16.81 -1.28 20.99
N SER A 10 16.57 -2.56 21.30
CA SER A 10 15.31 -2.99 21.89
C SER A 10 15.24 -2.57 23.35
N THR A 11 14.17 -1.88 23.76
CA THR A 11 13.92 -1.55 25.17
C THR A 11 12.75 -2.33 25.72
N THR A 12 12.88 -2.84 26.94
CA THR A 12 11.83 -3.56 27.64
C THR A 12 11.27 -2.71 28.78
N ARG A 13 9.96 -2.46 28.78
CA ARG A 13 9.27 -1.75 29.88
C ARG A 13 7.87 -2.31 30.07
N GLY A 14 7.55 -2.76 31.29
CA GLY A 14 6.22 -3.31 31.61
C GLY A 14 5.86 -4.58 30.82
N GLY A 15 6.84 -5.41 30.45
CA GLY A 15 6.60 -6.62 29.64
C GLY A 15 6.41 -6.36 28.14
N ILE A 16 6.63 -5.13 27.67
CA ILE A 16 6.55 -4.75 26.25
C ILE A 16 7.97 -4.50 25.73
N VAL A 17 8.28 -5.07 24.57
CA VAL A 17 9.54 -4.86 23.82
C VAL A 17 9.27 -3.84 22.72
N THR A 18 10.10 -2.81 22.64
CA THR A 18 10.01 -1.75 21.61
C THR A 18 11.16 -1.88 20.62
N ARG A 19 10.90 -1.70 19.32
CA ARG A 19 11.92 -1.69 18.26
C ARG A 19 11.62 -0.62 17.21
N PHE A 20 12.62 0.17 16.82
CA PHE A 20 12.47 1.13 15.72
C PHE A 20 12.64 0.45 14.35
N ILE A 21 11.80 0.84 13.41
CA ILE A 21 11.86 0.42 12.01
C ILE A 21 12.09 1.67 11.17
N GLY A 22 13.34 1.89 10.78
CA GLY A 22 13.77 3.14 10.15
C GLY A 22 13.52 4.36 11.07
N ASP A 23 13.08 5.45 10.46
CA ASP A 23 12.81 6.75 11.09
C ASP A 23 11.31 7.13 11.11
N THR A 24 10.44 6.23 10.66
CA THR A 24 9.00 6.50 10.47
C THR A 24 8.07 5.46 11.13
N ALA A 25 8.62 4.44 11.77
CA ALA A 25 7.83 3.42 12.46
C ALA A 25 8.48 2.87 13.74
N VAL A 26 7.63 2.43 14.66
CA VAL A 26 8.02 1.74 15.90
C VAL A 26 7.15 0.51 16.08
N GLU A 27 7.75 -0.62 16.40
CA GLU A 27 7.06 -1.87 16.73
C GLU A 27 7.06 -2.11 18.24
N TYR A 28 5.92 -2.60 18.73
CA TYR A 28 5.69 -3.02 20.11
C TYR A 28 5.25 -4.48 20.12
N SER A 29 6.02 -5.35 20.76
CA SER A 29 5.69 -6.76 20.92
C SER A 29 5.65 -7.15 22.40
N LEU A 30 4.98 -8.26 22.72
CA LEU A 30 4.91 -8.79 24.07
C LEU A 30 6.19 -9.56 24.40
N LEU A 31 6.72 -9.39 25.62
CA LEU A 31 7.89 -10.14 26.09
C LEU A 31 7.53 -11.60 26.35
N THR A 32 6.35 -11.83 26.91
CA THR A 32 5.80 -13.16 27.17
C THR A 32 4.59 -13.34 26.27
N ASP A 33 4.69 -14.33 25.40
CA ASP A 33 3.62 -14.66 24.47
C ASP A 33 2.43 -15.31 25.21
N PRO A 34 1.19 -14.81 25.02
CA PRO A 34 0.01 -15.46 25.56
C PRO A 34 -0.14 -16.88 25.01
N THR A 35 -0.80 -17.74 25.82
CA THR A 35 -0.93 -19.17 25.55
C THR A 35 -1.77 -19.46 24.30
N SER A 36 -2.69 -18.57 23.95
CA SER A 36 -3.52 -18.68 22.75
C SER A 36 -3.31 -17.52 21.78
N LEU A 37 -3.43 -17.80 20.48
CA LEU A 37 -3.40 -16.78 19.42
C LEU A 37 -4.50 -15.72 19.60
N VAL A 38 -5.68 -16.14 20.02
CA VAL A 38 -6.83 -15.23 20.23
C VAL A 38 -6.55 -14.25 21.35
N GLU A 39 -6.06 -14.72 22.50
CA GLU A 39 -5.68 -13.88 23.64
C GLU A 39 -4.56 -12.90 23.26
N ARG A 40 -3.59 -13.37 22.47
CA ARG A 40 -2.52 -12.51 21.93
C ARG A 40 -3.07 -11.40 21.04
N LEU A 41 -3.90 -11.73 20.05
CA LEU A 41 -4.50 -10.74 19.15
C LEU A 41 -5.43 -9.78 19.87
N GLN A 42 -6.17 -10.23 20.89
CA GLN A 42 -6.96 -9.37 21.77
C GLN A 42 -6.08 -8.37 22.50
N THR A 43 -4.97 -8.83 23.09
CA THR A 43 -4.00 -7.98 23.79
C THR A 43 -3.36 -6.95 22.84
N LEU A 44 -2.92 -7.38 21.66
CA LEU A 44 -2.31 -6.49 20.66
C LEU A 44 -3.33 -5.49 20.10
N SER A 45 -4.58 -5.90 19.87
CA SER A 45 -5.65 -5.00 19.41
C SER A 45 -6.01 -3.97 20.48
N PHE A 46 -6.02 -4.38 21.74
CA PHE A 46 -6.19 -3.49 22.88
C PHE A 46 -5.05 -2.45 22.94
N MET A 47 -3.79 -2.86 22.82
CA MET A 47 -2.64 -1.95 22.74
C MET A 47 -2.79 -0.97 21.58
N ALA A 48 -3.19 -1.45 20.40
CA ALA A 48 -3.37 -0.59 19.22
C ALA A 48 -4.48 0.45 19.44
N ASN A 49 -5.60 0.07 20.06
CA ASN A 49 -6.70 0.99 20.37
C ASN A 49 -6.27 2.05 21.40
N ALA A 50 -5.52 1.66 22.44
CA ALA A 50 -4.96 2.61 23.40
C ALA A 50 -4.12 3.70 22.73
N ILE A 51 -3.28 3.30 21.78
CA ILE A 51 -2.44 4.23 21.04
C ILE A 51 -3.30 5.14 20.15
N ARG A 52 -4.30 4.59 19.45
CA ARG A 52 -5.22 5.39 18.62
C ARG A 52 -6.00 6.42 19.43
N GLU A 53 -6.57 6.01 20.56
CA GLU A 53 -7.38 6.86 21.45
C GLU A 53 -6.54 7.98 22.09
N SER A 54 -5.25 7.72 22.35
CA SER A 54 -4.34 8.72 22.91
C SER A 54 -4.11 9.94 22.01
N SER A 55 -4.47 9.87 20.72
CA SER A 55 -4.39 10.98 19.76
C SER A 55 -3.03 11.68 19.74
N ILE A 56 -1.95 10.92 19.92
CA ILE A 56 -0.58 11.47 19.93
C ILE A 56 -0.26 12.08 18.56
N ARG A 57 0.06 13.38 18.56
CA ARG A 57 0.44 14.12 17.35
C ARG A 57 1.56 13.41 16.61
N GLY A 58 1.39 13.30 15.29
CA GLY A 58 2.38 12.69 14.39
C GLY A 58 2.13 11.22 14.11
N ILE A 59 1.40 10.49 14.97
CA ILE A 59 0.91 9.14 14.63
C ILE A 59 -0.17 9.29 13.55
N TYR A 60 0.02 8.60 12.43
CA TYR A 60 -0.96 8.60 11.35
C TYR A 60 -1.59 7.23 11.13
N ASP A 61 -1.03 6.14 11.66
CA ASP A 61 -1.66 4.82 11.62
C ASP A 61 -1.08 3.89 12.70
N VAL A 62 -1.84 2.84 13.03
CA VAL A 62 -1.43 1.78 13.97
C VAL A 62 -1.89 0.45 13.39
N VAL A 63 -0.96 -0.46 13.10
CA VAL A 63 -1.22 -1.73 12.42
C VAL A 63 -0.98 -2.88 13.38
N VAL A 64 -1.96 -3.78 13.51
CA VAL A 64 -1.83 -5.02 14.28
C VAL A 64 -1.37 -6.14 13.34
N SER A 65 -0.32 -6.84 13.76
CA SER A 65 0.17 -8.08 13.14
C SER A 65 0.09 -9.21 14.19
N PRO A 66 0.29 -10.49 13.83
CA PRO A 66 0.04 -11.61 14.72
C PRO A 66 0.88 -11.61 16.02
N ASP A 67 2.03 -10.95 16.03
CA ASP A 67 2.97 -10.90 17.16
C ASP A 67 3.32 -9.50 17.67
N ARG A 68 2.81 -8.43 17.03
CA ARG A 68 3.19 -7.05 17.34
C ARG A 68 2.18 -6.01 16.89
N VAL A 69 2.34 -4.80 17.43
CA VAL A 69 1.69 -3.57 16.96
C VAL A 69 2.75 -2.66 16.34
N THR A 70 2.53 -2.21 15.11
CA THR A 70 3.39 -1.24 14.42
C THR A 70 2.73 0.12 14.41
N VAL A 71 3.37 1.11 15.03
CA VAL A 71 2.95 2.52 15.07
C VAL A 71 3.68 3.28 13.98
N LEU A 72 2.92 3.91 13.10
CA LEU A 72 3.43 4.71 11.99
C LEU A 72 3.31 6.19 12.31
N TYR A 73 4.41 6.93 12.17
CA TYR A 73 4.46 8.33 12.57
C TYR A 73 5.29 9.20 11.62
N ASN A 74 4.99 10.49 11.60
CA ASN A 74 5.78 11.49 10.89
C ASN A 74 6.79 12.13 11.86
N PRO A 75 8.11 11.91 11.66
CA PRO A 75 9.14 12.43 12.55
C PRO A 75 9.20 13.97 12.58
N LEU A 76 8.67 14.65 11.56
CA LEU A 76 8.60 16.12 11.51
C LEU A 76 7.45 16.71 12.33
N LEU A 77 6.50 15.89 12.79
CA LEU A 77 5.34 16.32 13.57
C LEU A 77 5.44 15.98 15.06
N ILE A 78 6.48 15.25 15.47
CA ILE A 78 6.73 14.91 16.87
C ILE A 78 7.75 15.87 17.49
N ASP A 79 7.70 16.05 18.81
CA ASP A 79 8.62 16.95 19.51
C ASP A 79 10.05 16.37 19.53
N CYS A 80 10.21 15.19 20.12
CA CYS A 80 11.41 14.37 20.02
C CYS A 80 11.08 12.90 20.28
N LEU A 81 11.99 12.01 19.87
CA LEU A 81 11.76 10.56 19.98
C LEU A 81 11.46 10.11 21.42
N ARG A 82 12.20 10.67 22.40
CA ARG A 82 12.04 10.34 23.82
C ARG A 82 10.65 10.69 24.35
N THR A 83 10.13 11.88 24.02
CA THR A 83 8.80 12.31 24.48
C THR A 83 7.70 11.55 23.76
N PHE A 84 7.89 11.25 22.47
CA PHE A 84 7.01 10.39 21.70
C PHE A 84 6.88 9.00 22.34
N GLU A 85 8.01 8.32 22.62
CA GLU A 85 8.03 7.01 23.29
C GLU A 85 7.36 7.06 24.67
N ALA A 86 7.64 8.11 25.45
CA ALA A 86 7.04 8.27 26.77
C ALA A 86 5.51 8.42 26.70
N ARG A 87 4.99 9.15 25.70
CA ARG A 87 3.54 9.30 25.48
C ARG A 87 2.90 7.99 25.05
N VAL A 88 3.52 7.25 24.12
CA VAL A 88 3.01 5.94 23.69
C VAL A 88 3.01 4.96 24.86
N HIS A 89 4.09 4.92 25.65
CA HIS A 89 4.14 4.06 26.83
C HIS A 89 3.10 4.46 27.88
N ALA A 90 2.89 5.76 28.11
CA ALA A 90 1.85 6.23 29.01
C ALA A 90 0.46 5.75 28.55
N ALA A 91 0.14 5.84 27.25
CA ALA A 91 -1.12 5.35 26.69
C ALA A 91 -1.32 3.85 26.95
N LEU A 92 -0.27 3.04 26.79
CA LEU A 92 -0.30 1.59 27.03
C LEU A 92 -0.47 1.21 28.51
N THR A 93 -0.23 2.14 29.45
CA THR A 93 -0.35 1.90 30.90
C THR A 93 -1.64 2.45 31.51
N GLN A 94 -2.47 3.15 30.75
CA GLN A 94 -3.72 3.68 31.27
C GLN A 94 -4.72 2.54 31.55
N PRO A 95 -5.53 2.63 32.61
CA PRO A 95 -6.64 1.70 32.82
C PRO A 95 -7.63 1.84 31.67
N GLN A 96 -7.95 0.73 31.02
CA GLN A 96 -8.93 0.70 29.94
C GLN A 96 -9.91 -0.45 30.13
N SER A 97 -11.04 -0.37 29.42
CA SER A 97 -12.05 -1.41 29.41
C SER A 97 -11.46 -2.74 28.93
N PRO A 98 -11.84 -3.88 29.53
CA PRO A 98 -11.31 -5.18 29.15
C PRO A 98 -11.55 -5.45 27.65
N PRO A 99 -10.63 -6.18 26.99
CA PRO A 99 -10.75 -6.46 25.57
C PRO A 99 -12.05 -7.23 25.29
N THR A 100 -12.84 -6.73 24.35
CA THR A 100 -13.99 -7.46 23.82
C THR A 100 -13.51 -8.54 22.86
N SER A 101 -14.12 -9.72 22.90
CA SER A 101 -13.86 -10.75 21.88
C SER A 101 -14.22 -10.22 20.50
N GLY A 102 -13.39 -10.49 19.49
CA GLY A 102 -13.69 -10.12 18.11
C GLY A 102 -15.02 -10.72 17.61
N ARG A 103 -15.64 -10.03 16.67
CA ARG A 103 -16.95 -10.38 16.12
C ARG A 103 -16.85 -11.67 15.30
N LEU A 104 -17.88 -12.51 15.34
CA LEU A 104 -18.02 -13.64 14.43
C LEU A 104 -18.73 -13.17 13.14
N HIS A 105 -18.16 -13.50 11.99
CA HIS A 105 -18.69 -13.20 10.66
C HIS A 105 -18.93 -14.50 9.89
N ASP A 106 -20.18 -14.74 9.50
CA ASP A 106 -20.55 -15.87 8.66
C ASP A 106 -20.38 -15.50 7.17
N VAL A 107 -19.55 -16.25 6.44
CA VAL A 107 -19.20 -15.97 5.05
C VAL A 107 -19.72 -17.08 4.11
N PRO A 108 -20.67 -16.78 3.20
CA PRO A 108 -21.15 -17.74 2.22
C PRO A 108 -20.07 -18.05 1.18
N VAL A 109 -19.88 -19.32 0.82
CA VAL A 109 -18.94 -19.75 -0.22
C VAL A 109 -19.60 -20.74 -1.17
N ARG A 110 -19.48 -20.48 -2.47
CA ARG A 110 -19.75 -21.47 -3.51
C ARG A 110 -18.46 -22.19 -3.85
N TYR A 111 -18.42 -23.49 -3.55
CA TYR A 111 -17.23 -24.32 -3.75
C TYR A 111 -17.17 -24.94 -5.15
N GLY A 112 -15.95 -25.19 -5.63
CA GLY A 112 -15.69 -25.94 -6.85
C GLY A 112 -16.12 -25.26 -8.17
N GLY A 113 -16.00 -26.02 -9.26
CA GLY A 113 -16.28 -25.55 -10.62
C GLY A 113 -15.51 -24.28 -10.99
N GLU A 114 -16.17 -23.34 -11.66
CA GLU A 114 -15.56 -22.04 -12.00
C GLU A 114 -15.28 -21.15 -10.77
N SER A 115 -15.99 -21.39 -9.66
CA SER A 115 -15.78 -20.64 -8.41
C SER A 115 -14.53 -21.11 -7.66
N GLY A 116 -14.17 -22.39 -7.79
CA GLY A 116 -13.00 -23.01 -7.17
C GLY A 116 -12.22 -23.86 -8.18
N PRO A 117 -11.45 -23.27 -9.10
CA PRO A 117 -10.78 -24.01 -10.17
C PRO A 117 -9.70 -25.01 -9.66
N ASP A 118 -9.22 -24.85 -8.42
CA ASP A 118 -8.27 -25.79 -7.81
C ASP A 118 -8.93 -26.81 -6.89
N PHE A 119 -10.25 -26.73 -6.68
CA PHE A 119 -10.97 -27.54 -5.70
C PHE A 119 -10.70 -29.04 -5.91
N ASP A 120 -10.89 -29.55 -7.13
CA ASP A 120 -10.68 -30.97 -7.43
C ASP A 120 -9.20 -31.37 -7.31
N ALA A 121 -8.27 -30.44 -7.57
CA ALA A 121 -6.84 -30.69 -7.41
C ALA A 121 -6.46 -30.81 -5.93
N VAL A 122 -7.05 -29.98 -5.06
CA VAL A 122 -6.88 -30.07 -3.60
C VAL A 122 -7.47 -31.37 -3.07
N CYS A 123 -8.69 -31.76 -3.51
CA CYS A 123 -9.28 -33.06 -3.16
C CYS A 123 -8.35 -34.24 -3.50
N ARG A 124 -7.80 -34.26 -4.72
CA ARG A 124 -6.85 -35.30 -5.15
C ARG A 124 -5.56 -35.28 -4.36
N ALA A 125 -5.00 -34.10 -4.08
CA ALA A 125 -3.74 -33.96 -3.35
C ALA A 125 -3.83 -34.52 -1.91
N HIS A 126 -5.00 -34.38 -1.28
CA HIS A 126 -5.26 -34.87 0.09
C HIS A 126 -5.99 -36.21 0.15
N ALA A 127 -6.29 -36.82 -1.00
CA ALA A 127 -7.06 -38.07 -1.10
C ALA A 127 -8.42 -38.02 -0.37
N ILE A 128 -9.14 -36.90 -0.49
CA ILE A 128 -10.46 -36.66 0.12
C ILE A 128 -11.53 -36.43 -0.95
N ASP A 129 -12.79 -36.68 -0.61
CA ASP A 129 -13.93 -36.35 -1.47
C ASP A 129 -14.38 -34.88 -1.33
N THR A 130 -15.29 -34.46 -2.21
CA THR A 130 -15.79 -33.08 -2.28
C THR A 130 -16.46 -32.65 -0.96
N LYS A 131 -17.27 -33.55 -0.37
CA LYS A 131 -18.00 -33.31 0.87
C LYS A 131 -17.03 -33.12 2.05
N THR A 132 -15.98 -33.93 2.11
CA THR A 132 -14.96 -33.87 3.15
C THR A 132 -14.17 -32.56 3.06
N LEU A 133 -13.78 -32.12 1.86
CA LEU A 133 -13.09 -30.83 1.71
C LEU A 133 -13.96 -29.67 2.22
N ILE A 134 -15.23 -29.61 1.81
CA ILE A 134 -16.16 -28.56 2.23
C ILE A 134 -16.31 -28.59 3.74
N GLN A 135 -16.56 -29.77 4.32
CA GLN A 135 -16.69 -29.93 5.77
C GLN A 135 -15.45 -29.41 6.52
N LEU A 136 -14.25 -29.85 6.12
CA LEU A 136 -12.98 -29.43 6.73
C LEU A 136 -12.74 -27.91 6.64
N HIS A 137 -13.30 -27.25 5.62
CA HIS A 137 -13.18 -25.81 5.45
C HIS A 137 -14.30 -25.01 6.15
N THR A 138 -15.47 -25.60 6.39
CA THR A 138 -16.62 -24.90 7.01
C THR A 138 -16.76 -25.13 8.52
N GLU A 139 -16.21 -26.24 9.03
CA GLU A 139 -16.32 -26.61 10.45
C GLU A 139 -15.51 -25.70 11.40
N PRO A 140 -14.30 -25.23 11.05
CA PRO A 140 -13.53 -24.35 11.93
C PRO A 140 -14.11 -22.95 12.06
N GLU A 141 -13.95 -22.35 13.25
CA GLU A 141 -13.94 -20.89 13.40
C GLU A 141 -12.52 -20.38 13.18
N TYR A 142 -12.34 -19.64 12.10
CA TYR A 142 -11.06 -19.04 11.75
C TYR A 142 -10.85 -17.75 12.52
N VAL A 143 -9.59 -17.42 12.84
CA VAL A 143 -9.20 -16.17 13.49
C VAL A 143 -8.51 -15.27 12.48
N VAL A 144 -8.94 -14.02 12.39
CA VAL A 144 -8.29 -12.99 11.58
C VAL A 144 -7.02 -12.54 12.28
N THR A 145 -5.85 -12.83 11.69
CA THR A 145 -4.56 -12.51 12.32
C THR A 145 -3.93 -11.22 11.81
N ALA A 146 -4.26 -10.83 10.59
CA ALA A 146 -3.86 -9.57 9.97
C ALA A 146 -4.80 -9.20 8.82
N ILE A 147 -4.87 -7.91 8.49
CA ILE A 147 -5.53 -7.39 7.29
C ILE A 147 -4.48 -6.69 6.43
N GLY A 148 -4.29 -7.14 5.20
CA GLY A 148 -3.31 -6.60 4.26
C GLY A 148 -2.95 -7.59 3.17
N PHE A 149 -2.01 -7.21 2.30
CA PHE A 149 -1.82 -7.67 0.90
C PHE A 149 -2.46 -6.70 -0.08
N VAL A 150 -3.78 -6.59 -0.01
CA VAL A 150 -4.61 -5.55 -0.66
C VAL A 150 -5.70 -5.11 0.33
N PRO A 151 -6.42 -4.01 0.07
CA PRO A 151 -7.42 -3.51 1.01
C PRO A 151 -8.45 -4.58 1.39
N GLY A 152 -8.67 -4.76 2.70
CA GLY A 152 -9.61 -5.73 3.28
C GLY A 152 -9.24 -7.21 3.16
N PHE A 153 -8.08 -7.58 2.62
CA PHE A 153 -7.69 -9.00 2.52
C PHE A 153 -7.40 -9.57 3.92
N PRO A 154 -8.12 -10.61 4.38
CA PRO A 154 -7.90 -11.21 5.68
C PRO A 154 -6.95 -12.41 5.61
N TYR A 155 -5.94 -12.42 6.48
CA TYR A 155 -5.19 -13.63 6.80
C TYR A 155 -5.92 -14.40 7.89
N LEU A 156 -6.36 -15.63 7.57
CA LEU A 156 -7.14 -16.47 8.48
C LEU A 156 -6.32 -17.68 8.93
N GLU A 157 -6.22 -17.84 10.25
CA GLU A 157 -5.64 -19.03 10.90
C GLU A 157 -6.73 -19.93 11.47
N GLY A 158 -6.42 -21.22 11.62
CA GLY A 158 -7.39 -22.25 12.04
C GLY A 158 -7.67 -23.31 10.98
N LEU A 159 -6.99 -23.27 9.83
CA LEU A 159 -7.09 -24.32 8.81
C LEU A 159 -6.62 -25.66 9.38
N PRO A 160 -7.40 -26.76 9.24
CA PRO A 160 -6.98 -28.06 9.70
C PRO A 160 -5.68 -28.51 9.03
N LYS A 161 -4.78 -29.14 9.79
CA LYS A 161 -3.50 -29.66 9.28
C LYS A 161 -3.66 -30.60 8.09
N THR A 162 -4.78 -31.33 8.04
CA THR A 162 -5.16 -32.25 6.97
C THR A 162 -5.52 -31.57 5.65
N LEU A 163 -5.68 -30.24 5.63
CA LEU A 163 -6.02 -29.46 4.43
C LEU A 163 -4.92 -28.46 4.05
N GLU A 164 -3.80 -28.43 4.78
CA GLU A 164 -2.67 -27.55 4.47
C GLU A 164 -2.12 -27.84 3.09
N THR A 165 -2.17 -26.85 2.21
CA THR A 165 -1.75 -27.00 0.81
C THR A 165 -0.73 -25.93 0.49
N PRO A 166 0.52 -26.28 0.16
CA PRO A 166 1.54 -25.30 -0.19
C PRO A 166 1.06 -24.33 -1.28
N ARG A 167 1.59 -23.11 -1.29
CA ARG A 167 1.30 -22.16 -2.37
C ARG A 167 1.77 -22.72 -3.71
N LEU A 168 1.11 -22.31 -4.79
CA LEU A 168 1.56 -22.56 -6.15
C LEU A 168 3.00 -22.09 -6.33
N SER A 169 3.81 -22.91 -7.01
CA SER A 169 5.20 -22.58 -7.34
C SER A 169 5.30 -21.35 -8.26
N THR A 170 4.30 -21.14 -9.12
CA THR A 170 4.15 -19.95 -9.96
C THR A 170 2.80 -19.29 -9.67
N PRO A 171 2.77 -18.05 -9.17
CA PRO A 171 1.53 -17.33 -8.91
C PRO A 171 0.71 -17.09 -10.19
N ARG A 172 -0.62 -17.12 -10.07
CA ARG A 172 -1.53 -16.67 -11.13
C ARG A 172 -1.36 -15.18 -11.36
N ARG A 173 -1.41 -14.77 -12.62
CA ARG A 173 -1.46 -13.35 -12.99
C ARG A 173 -2.76 -12.68 -12.56
N ARG A 174 -3.86 -13.45 -12.48
CA ARG A 174 -5.22 -12.96 -12.20
C ARG A 174 -5.96 -13.97 -11.33
N VAL A 175 -6.32 -13.54 -10.12
CA VAL A 175 -7.24 -14.20 -9.20
C VAL A 175 -8.49 -13.34 -9.13
N PRO A 176 -9.68 -13.84 -9.47
CA PRO A 176 -10.92 -13.06 -9.44
C PRO A 176 -11.25 -12.52 -8.04
N ALA A 177 -11.91 -11.35 -7.98
CA ALA A 177 -12.46 -10.83 -6.74
C ALA A 177 -13.50 -11.80 -6.12
N GLY A 178 -13.49 -11.93 -4.80
CA GLY A 178 -14.28 -12.86 -4.02
C GLY A 178 -13.72 -14.28 -3.96
N SER A 179 -12.59 -14.59 -4.62
CA SER A 179 -12.01 -15.94 -4.55
C SER A 179 -11.57 -16.30 -3.13
N VAL A 180 -11.95 -17.48 -2.68
CA VAL A 180 -11.53 -18.10 -1.42
C VAL A 180 -10.43 -19.10 -1.74
N GLY A 181 -9.32 -19.04 -1.02
CA GLY A 181 -8.17 -19.91 -1.31
C GLY A 181 -7.42 -20.42 -0.09
N ILE A 182 -6.56 -21.40 -0.33
CA ILE A 182 -5.66 -22.00 0.65
C ILE A 182 -4.21 -21.76 0.22
N GLY A 183 -3.37 -21.36 1.17
CA GLY A 183 -1.94 -21.13 0.95
C GLY A 183 -1.10 -21.44 2.18
N GLY A 184 -0.57 -22.66 2.25
CA GLY A 184 0.08 -23.22 3.43
C GLY A 184 -0.96 -23.62 4.48
N SER A 185 -0.75 -23.16 5.71
CA SER A 185 -1.66 -23.35 6.86
C SER A 185 -2.76 -22.29 6.98
N GLN A 186 -2.92 -21.46 5.96
CA GLN A 186 -3.85 -20.33 5.97
C GLN A 186 -4.92 -20.45 4.90
N THR A 187 -6.08 -19.87 5.21
CA THR A 187 -7.11 -19.52 4.23
C THR A 187 -7.41 -18.02 4.29
N GLY A 188 -8.27 -17.53 3.42
CA GLY A 188 -8.43 -16.11 3.13
C GLY A 188 -9.22 -15.87 1.86
N VAL A 189 -9.64 -14.63 1.70
CA VAL A 189 -10.50 -14.19 0.60
C VAL A 189 -9.87 -13.02 -0.11
N TYR A 190 -9.79 -13.08 -1.43
CA TYR A 190 -9.31 -12.00 -2.29
C TYR A 190 -10.42 -10.97 -2.50
N PRO A 191 -10.40 -9.76 -1.90
CA PRO A 191 -11.49 -8.79 -2.06
C PRO A 191 -11.52 -8.17 -3.45
N PHE A 192 -10.36 -8.15 -4.12
CA PHE A 192 -10.15 -7.57 -5.43
C PHE A 192 -9.46 -8.55 -6.37
N GLU A 193 -9.54 -8.24 -7.66
CA GLU A 193 -8.79 -8.96 -8.66
C GLU A 193 -7.30 -8.62 -8.58
N THR A 194 -6.48 -9.63 -8.29
CA THR A 194 -5.05 -9.44 -8.04
C THR A 194 -4.27 -10.68 -8.50
N PRO A 195 -2.95 -10.59 -8.71
CA PRO A 195 -2.13 -11.80 -8.81
C PRO A 195 -2.12 -12.58 -7.49
N GLY A 196 -2.00 -13.90 -7.54
CA GLY A 196 -2.03 -14.72 -6.31
C GLY A 196 -1.57 -16.16 -6.52
N GLY A 197 -0.89 -16.71 -5.51
CA GLY A 197 -0.34 -18.07 -5.54
C GLY A 197 -1.13 -19.08 -4.71
N TRP A 198 -2.36 -18.76 -4.30
CA TRP A 198 -3.16 -19.66 -3.46
C TRP A 198 -4.02 -20.58 -4.31
N HIS A 199 -4.33 -21.76 -3.78
CA HIS A 199 -5.24 -22.73 -4.39
C HIS A 199 -6.68 -22.25 -4.18
N LEU A 200 -7.39 -21.94 -5.26
CA LEU A 200 -8.73 -21.38 -5.24
C LEU A 200 -9.78 -22.50 -5.12
N ILE A 201 -10.46 -22.56 -3.99
CA ILE A 201 -11.42 -23.64 -3.65
C ILE A 201 -12.88 -23.18 -3.75
N GLY A 202 -13.13 -21.88 -3.79
CA GLY A 202 -14.49 -21.36 -3.91
C GLY A 202 -14.52 -19.85 -4.10
N ARG A 203 -15.73 -19.29 -4.10
CA ARG A 203 -15.97 -17.86 -4.26
C ARG A 203 -17.11 -17.37 -3.38
N THR A 204 -16.98 -16.15 -2.87
CA THR A 204 -17.98 -15.44 -2.07
C THR A 204 -18.33 -14.08 -2.71
N ASP A 205 -19.54 -13.58 -2.44
CA ASP A 205 -19.99 -12.23 -2.78
C ASP A 205 -19.94 -11.26 -1.58
N THR A 206 -19.48 -11.73 -0.41
CA THR A 206 -19.24 -10.86 0.75
C THR A 206 -18.28 -9.73 0.39
N THR A 207 -18.68 -8.50 0.71
CA THR A 207 -17.83 -7.31 0.51
C THR A 207 -16.92 -7.12 1.73
N PHE A 208 -15.63 -7.42 1.56
CA PHE A 208 -14.63 -7.30 2.63
C PHE A 208 -14.04 -5.89 2.76
N PHE A 209 -14.25 -5.04 1.75
CA PHE A 209 -13.74 -3.67 1.74
C PHE A 209 -14.72 -2.72 1.06
N ASP A 210 -15.04 -1.63 1.74
CA ASP A 210 -15.82 -0.52 1.20
C ASP A 210 -15.23 0.82 1.68
N PRO A 211 -14.72 1.67 0.78
CA PRO A 211 -14.09 2.94 1.17
C PRO A 211 -15.06 3.98 1.74
N ILE A 212 -16.37 3.75 1.71
CA ILE A 212 -17.39 4.65 2.27
C ILE A 212 -17.59 4.38 3.78
N HIS A 213 -17.30 3.17 4.24
CA HIS A 213 -17.46 2.77 5.64
C HIS A 213 -16.23 3.13 6.49
N SER A 214 -16.43 3.26 7.81
CA SER A 214 -15.38 3.49 8.79
C SER A 214 -15.50 2.49 9.95
N PRO A 215 -14.54 1.56 10.12
CA PRO A 215 -13.38 1.32 9.25
C PRO A 215 -13.80 0.78 7.86
N PRO A 216 -12.97 0.97 6.81
CA PRO A 216 -13.33 0.54 5.45
C PRO A 216 -13.15 -0.97 5.22
N ALA A 217 -12.33 -1.66 6.01
CA ALA A 217 -12.27 -3.12 6.02
C ALA A 217 -13.36 -3.70 6.93
N LEU A 218 -14.09 -4.71 6.44
CA LEU A 218 -15.14 -5.40 7.19
C LEU A 218 -14.61 -6.11 8.44
N LEU A 219 -13.43 -6.73 8.30
CA LEU A 219 -12.79 -7.54 9.33
C LEU A 219 -11.66 -6.77 10.02
N GLN A 220 -11.44 -7.08 11.29
CA GLN A 220 -10.31 -6.58 12.08
C GLN A 220 -9.51 -7.75 12.67
N PRO A 221 -8.19 -7.59 12.93
CA PRO A 221 -7.42 -8.59 13.66
C PRO A 221 -8.09 -8.94 15.00
N GLY A 222 -8.23 -10.24 15.27
CA GLY A 222 -8.96 -10.78 16.41
C GLY A 222 -10.43 -11.12 16.14
N ASP A 223 -11.04 -10.67 15.04
CA ASP A 223 -12.33 -11.16 14.57
C ASP A 223 -12.27 -12.65 14.21
N ARG A 224 -13.44 -13.28 14.15
CA ARG A 224 -13.61 -14.68 13.74
C ARG A 224 -14.43 -14.78 12.48
N VAL A 225 -14.10 -15.75 11.64
CA VAL A 225 -14.81 -16.04 10.39
C VAL A 225 -15.27 -17.49 10.42
N ARG A 226 -16.52 -17.74 10.06
CA ARG A 226 -17.03 -19.09 9.79
C ARG A 226 -17.54 -19.14 8.36
N PHE A 227 -17.03 -20.07 7.56
CA PHE A 227 -17.53 -20.28 6.20
C PHE A 227 -18.72 -21.22 6.21
N TYR A 228 -19.67 -21.00 5.29
CA TYR A 228 -20.75 -21.96 5.04
C TYR A 228 -20.99 -22.10 3.54
N GLU A 229 -21.43 -23.28 3.12
CA GLU A 229 -21.72 -23.56 1.70
C GLU A 229 -22.99 -22.84 1.23
N THR A 230 -22.95 -22.27 0.03
CA THR A 230 -24.12 -21.72 -0.67
C THR A 230 -24.11 -22.09 -2.15
N ASN A 231 -25.30 -22.23 -2.74
CA ASN A 231 -25.50 -22.34 -4.19
C ASN A 231 -25.70 -20.98 -4.87
N HIS A 232 -25.96 -19.93 -4.08
CA HIS A 232 -26.21 -18.58 -4.56
C HIS A 232 -24.97 -17.72 -4.34
N VAL A 233 -24.38 -17.27 -5.44
CA VAL A 233 -23.43 -16.16 -5.44
C VAL A 233 -23.97 -15.19 -6.47
N ASN A 234 -24.36 -14.00 -6.01
CA ASN A 234 -24.72 -12.96 -6.96
C ASN A 234 -23.44 -12.54 -7.69
N PRO A 235 -23.43 -12.55 -9.03
CA PRO A 235 -22.28 -12.06 -9.76
C PRO A 235 -22.17 -10.55 -9.46
N THR A 236 -20.97 -10.16 -9.02
CA THR A 236 -20.47 -8.80 -8.77
C THR A 236 -20.91 -8.09 -7.48
N PRO A 237 -19.95 -7.78 -6.58
CA PRO A 237 -20.11 -6.69 -5.62
C PRO A 237 -20.31 -5.37 -6.37
N ASN A 238 -21.36 -4.65 -6.00
CA ASN A 238 -21.69 -3.35 -6.57
C ASN A 238 -20.73 -2.31 -5.97
N HIS A 239 -19.58 -2.06 -6.59
CA HIS A 239 -18.72 -0.96 -6.17
C HIS A 239 -19.45 0.35 -6.47
N ALA A 240 -19.92 1.00 -5.40
CA ALA A 240 -20.53 2.32 -5.49
C ALA A 240 -19.56 3.28 -6.18
N THR A 241 -19.92 3.70 -7.39
CA THR A 241 -19.20 4.72 -8.13
C THR A 241 -19.50 6.05 -7.44
N ILE A 242 -18.50 6.65 -6.82
CA ILE A 242 -18.65 8.00 -6.28
C ILE A 242 -18.86 8.93 -7.48
N ALA A 243 -20.05 9.52 -7.54
CA ALA A 243 -20.44 10.39 -8.64
C ALA A 243 -19.51 11.61 -8.69
N GLU A 244 -19.03 11.93 -9.88
CA GLU A 244 -18.31 13.19 -10.11
C GLU A 244 -19.26 14.37 -9.88
N PRO A 245 -18.83 15.42 -9.17
CA PRO A 245 -19.64 16.61 -9.01
C PRO A 245 -19.87 17.27 -10.37
N ARG A 246 -21.12 17.29 -10.83
CA ARG A 246 -21.55 18.07 -11.99
C ARG A 246 -21.89 19.49 -11.55
N GLY A 247 -20.98 20.43 -11.82
CA GLY A 247 -21.19 21.87 -11.64
C GLY A 247 -20.44 22.66 -12.72
N THR A 248 -21.13 23.67 -13.28
CA THR A 248 -20.69 24.75 -14.20
C THR A 248 -19.38 24.56 -14.96
N THR A 249 -19.47 24.42 -16.29
CA THR A 249 -18.39 24.32 -17.30
C THR A 249 -16.98 24.35 -16.71
N PRO A 250 -16.40 23.20 -16.33
CA PRO A 250 -15.11 23.21 -15.67
C PRO A 250 -14.04 23.77 -16.60
N ASN A 251 -13.03 24.40 -16.02
CA ASN A 251 -11.74 24.55 -16.68
C ASN A 251 -11.14 23.14 -16.75
N TYR A 252 -10.96 22.56 -17.94
CA TYR A 252 -10.49 21.17 -18.05
C TYR A 252 -9.37 21.01 -19.08
N ILE A 253 -8.68 19.87 -18.96
CA ILE A 253 -7.81 19.32 -19.99
C ILE A 253 -8.46 18.08 -20.61
N THR A 254 -8.12 17.79 -21.86
CA THR A 254 -8.47 16.54 -22.53
C THR A 254 -7.21 15.74 -22.80
N ILE A 255 -7.22 14.45 -22.45
CA ILE A 255 -6.14 13.52 -22.79
C ILE A 255 -6.33 13.07 -24.24
N LEU A 256 -5.40 13.46 -25.12
CA LEU A 256 -5.41 12.99 -26.51
C LEU A 256 -4.71 11.63 -26.61
N GLU A 257 -3.56 11.50 -25.94
CA GLU A 257 -2.81 10.25 -25.83
C GLU A 257 -2.36 10.08 -24.38
N PRO A 258 -2.61 8.92 -23.74
CA PRO A 258 -2.36 8.75 -22.30
C PRO A 258 -0.90 8.52 -21.93
N GLY A 259 -0.01 8.32 -22.91
CA GLY A 259 1.35 7.84 -22.67
C GLY A 259 1.37 6.36 -22.28
N LEU A 260 2.46 5.89 -21.64
CA LEU A 260 2.59 4.48 -21.24
C LEU A 260 1.75 4.15 -20.00
N MET A 261 1.86 4.98 -18.96
CA MET A 261 1.09 4.86 -17.73
C MET A 261 1.04 6.21 -17.03
N THR A 262 -0.10 6.89 -17.13
CA THR A 262 -0.36 8.18 -16.49
C THR A 262 -1.50 8.05 -15.49
N THR A 263 -1.29 8.51 -14.26
CA THR A 263 -2.30 8.47 -13.18
C THR A 263 -2.37 9.81 -12.46
N VAL A 264 -3.54 10.12 -11.90
CA VAL A 264 -3.68 11.24 -10.96
C VAL A 264 -3.14 10.81 -9.60
N GLN A 265 -2.22 11.59 -9.04
CA GLN A 265 -1.60 11.32 -7.74
C GLN A 265 -1.58 12.60 -6.90
N ASP A 266 -1.87 12.46 -5.60
CA ASP A 266 -1.47 13.45 -4.58
C ASP A 266 -0.29 12.89 -3.77
N LEU A 267 -0.14 13.27 -2.50
CA LEU A 267 0.89 12.71 -1.61
C LEU A 267 0.48 11.43 -0.87
N GLY A 268 -0.68 10.86 -1.19
CA GLY A 268 -1.13 9.54 -0.75
C GLY A 268 -2.17 9.53 0.37
N ARG A 269 -2.69 8.32 0.63
CA ARG A 269 -3.65 7.94 1.68
C ARG A 269 -2.92 7.64 2.98
N SER A 270 -3.20 8.41 4.02
CA SER A 270 -2.70 8.13 5.37
C SER A 270 -3.82 7.66 6.29
N GLY A 271 -3.52 6.69 7.17
CA GLY A 271 -4.42 6.22 8.23
C GLY A 271 -5.31 5.03 7.90
N PHE A 272 -5.03 4.32 6.80
CA PHE A 272 -5.83 3.18 6.36
C PHE A 272 -5.01 1.90 6.11
N ARG A 273 -3.71 1.87 6.45
CA ARG A 273 -2.84 0.69 6.30
C ARG A 273 -3.27 -0.47 7.18
N SER A 274 -3.86 -0.18 8.34
CA SER A 274 -4.52 -1.18 9.21
C SER A 274 -5.71 -1.87 8.54
N SER A 275 -6.31 -1.25 7.52
CA SER A 275 -7.35 -1.83 6.65
C SER A 275 -6.80 -2.39 5.34
N GLY A 276 -5.48 -2.54 5.21
CA GLY A 276 -4.83 -3.04 4.00
C GLY A 276 -4.62 -2.01 2.89
N VAL A 277 -4.92 -0.72 3.12
CA VAL A 277 -4.81 0.33 2.10
C VAL A 277 -3.39 0.88 2.05
N PRO A 278 -2.66 0.76 0.93
CA PRO A 278 -1.35 1.37 0.79
C PRO A 278 -1.45 2.89 0.71
N SER A 279 -0.32 3.57 0.91
CA SER A 279 -0.30 5.02 0.83
C SER A 279 -0.54 5.52 -0.60
N SER A 280 -0.06 4.81 -1.62
CA SER A 280 0.01 5.34 -2.98
C SER A 280 0.65 6.73 -2.98
N GLY A 281 0.16 7.67 -3.80
CA GLY A 281 0.77 8.98 -3.96
C GLY A 281 1.85 8.99 -5.02
N ALA A 282 2.38 10.18 -5.27
CA ALA A 282 3.54 10.40 -6.10
C ALA A 282 4.70 9.52 -5.61
N ALA A 283 5.25 8.69 -6.50
CA ALA A 283 6.31 7.77 -6.13
C ALA A 283 7.67 8.48 -5.96
N ASP A 284 7.84 9.63 -6.62
CA ASP A 284 8.83 10.66 -6.31
C ASP A 284 8.08 11.89 -5.77
N ARG A 285 7.91 11.88 -4.45
CA ARG A 285 7.18 12.91 -3.69
C ARG A 285 7.81 14.28 -3.87
N VAL A 286 9.13 14.36 -3.97
CA VAL A 286 9.85 15.64 -4.04
C VAL A 286 9.50 16.33 -5.36
N SER A 287 9.56 15.61 -6.48
CA SER A 287 9.20 16.19 -7.78
C SER A 287 7.74 16.65 -7.84
N ALA A 288 6.80 15.90 -7.26
CA ALA A 288 5.40 16.32 -7.18
C ALA A 288 5.21 17.59 -6.35
N ILE A 289 5.87 17.68 -5.18
CA ILE A 289 5.86 18.87 -4.33
C ILE A 289 6.43 20.07 -5.10
N LEU A 290 7.57 19.91 -5.78
CA LEU A 290 8.17 20.99 -6.56
C LEU A 290 7.24 21.50 -7.66
N ALA A 291 6.60 20.60 -8.41
CA ALA A 291 5.66 20.98 -9.46
C ALA A 291 4.50 21.82 -8.91
N ASN A 292 3.95 21.43 -7.76
CA ASN A 292 2.90 22.18 -7.07
C ASN A 292 3.40 23.53 -6.53
N SER A 293 4.54 23.54 -5.84
CA SER A 293 5.10 24.74 -5.19
C SER A 293 5.45 25.84 -6.18
N ILE A 294 5.91 25.48 -7.40
CA ILE A 294 6.17 26.45 -8.48
C ILE A 294 4.90 27.24 -8.86
N LEU A 295 3.74 26.61 -8.74
CA LEU A 295 2.43 27.19 -9.07
C LEU A 295 1.70 27.78 -7.86
N GLY A 296 2.32 27.77 -6.67
CA GLY A 296 1.66 28.19 -5.43
C GLY A 296 0.52 27.27 -5.00
N ASN A 297 0.44 26.06 -5.54
CA ASN A 297 -0.52 25.06 -5.08
C ASN A 297 -0.11 24.54 -3.68
N PRO A 298 -1.07 24.04 -2.87
CA PRO A 298 -0.73 23.20 -1.72
C PRO A 298 0.15 22.02 -2.14
N GLU A 299 1.11 21.62 -1.30
CA GLU A 299 2.05 20.52 -1.61
C GLU A 299 1.35 19.21 -2.00
N ASN A 300 0.18 18.95 -1.40
CA ASN A 300 -0.64 17.77 -1.63
C ASN A 300 -1.52 17.85 -2.88
N ALA A 301 -1.67 19.00 -3.55
CA ALA A 301 -2.58 19.13 -4.68
C ALA A 301 -2.34 18.04 -5.74
N ALA A 302 -3.42 17.52 -6.32
CA ALA A 302 -3.31 16.42 -7.27
C ALA A 302 -2.57 16.84 -8.54
N VAL A 303 -1.63 16.00 -8.98
CA VAL A 303 -0.80 16.13 -10.17
C VAL A 303 -0.99 14.91 -11.08
N LEU A 304 -0.58 15.01 -12.35
CA LEU A 304 -0.41 13.81 -13.18
C LEU A 304 1.00 13.25 -12.97
N GLU A 305 1.10 12.00 -12.54
CA GLU A 305 2.33 11.22 -12.59
C GLU A 305 2.32 10.38 -13.86
N TYR A 306 3.36 10.48 -14.69
CA TYR A 306 3.54 9.65 -15.89
C TYR A 306 4.87 8.90 -15.87
N THR A 307 4.88 7.69 -16.46
CA THR A 307 6.03 6.77 -16.43
C THR A 307 6.59 6.54 -17.84
N LEU A 308 7.89 6.81 -18.04
CA LEU A 308 8.70 6.64 -19.26
C LEU A 308 8.25 7.43 -20.51
N LEU A 309 6.97 7.36 -20.87
CA LEU A 309 6.33 8.09 -21.96
C LEU A 309 5.13 8.85 -21.40
N GLY A 310 5.23 10.18 -21.41
CA GLY A 310 4.18 11.08 -20.94
C GLY A 310 3.03 11.25 -21.93
N PRO A 311 1.88 11.81 -21.46
CA PRO A 311 0.71 12.00 -22.29
C PRO A 311 0.84 13.18 -23.26
N THR A 312 -0.02 13.17 -24.27
CA THR A 312 -0.38 14.35 -25.07
C THR A 312 -1.68 14.93 -24.52
N VAL A 313 -1.65 16.19 -24.10
CA VAL A 313 -2.74 16.86 -23.37
C VAL A 313 -3.16 18.13 -24.10
N GLN A 314 -4.47 18.32 -24.31
CA GLN A 314 -5.02 19.57 -24.85
C GLN A 314 -5.68 20.40 -23.74
N PHE A 315 -5.34 21.69 -23.68
CA PHE A 315 -5.93 22.62 -22.70
C PHE A 315 -7.19 23.28 -23.26
N LYS A 316 -8.29 23.23 -22.51
CA LYS A 316 -9.55 23.90 -22.90
C LYS A 316 -9.76 25.24 -22.21
N THR A 317 -8.77 25.68 -21.45
CA THR A 317 -8.72 26.93 -20.70
C THR A 317 -7.30 27.50 -20.73
N ASP A 318 -7.19 28.81 -20.57
CA ASP A 318 -5.91 29.43 -20.22
C ASP A 318 -5.54 29.04 -18.80
N CYS A 319 -4.29 28.62 -18.57
CA CYS A 319 -3.77 28.34 -17.23
C CYS A 319 -2.24 28.40 -17.17
N PHE A 320 -1.69 28.15 -15.99
CA PHE A 320 -0.26 27.92 -15.79
C PHE A 320 -0.02 26.47 -15.40
N ILE A 321 1.07 25.92 -15.90
CA ILE A 321 1.53 24.57 -15.59
C ILE A 321 2.98 24.58 -15.13
N ALA A 322 3.38 23.51 -14.47
CA ALA A 322 4.77 23.23 -14.12
C ALA A 322 5.04 21.74 -14.32
N ILE A 323 6.24 21.45 -14.81
CA ILE A 323 6.70 20.09 -15.06
C ILE A 323 7.93 19.84 -14.18
N ALA A 324 7.96 18.70 -13.50
CA ALA A 324 9.07 18.28 -12.64
C ALA A 324 9.37 16.78 -12.80
N GLY A 325 10.46 16.32 -12.18
CA GLY A 325 10.93 14.94 -12.29
C GLY A 325 11.60 14.64 -13.63
N ALA A 326 11.45 13.42 -14.11
CA ALA A 326 12.01 12.97 -15.38
C ALA A 326 11.23 13.58 -16.57
N THR A 327 11.92 14.29 -17.46
CA THR A 327 11.33 15.00 -18.59
C THR A 327 12.12 14.77 -19.87
N ASP A 328 11.52 15.10 -21.01
CA ASP A 328 12.24 15.28 -22.27
C ASP A 328 13.15 16.52 -22.14
N ASN A 329 14.40 16.43 -22.63
CA ASN A 329 15.37 17.52 -22.57
C ASN A 329 14.93 18.79 -23.33
N SER A 330 13.96 18.68 -24.24
CA SER A 330 13.42 19.79 -25.02
C SER A 330 12.36 20.61 -24.28
N LEU A 331 11.81 20.09 -23.18
CA LEU A 331 10.76 20.77 -22.42
C LEU A 331 11.34 21.67 -21.34
N ALA A 332 10.80 22.88 -21.24
CA ALA A 332 11.01 23.71 -20.06
C ALA A 332 10.45 22.98 -18.83
N SER A 333 11.27 22.82 -17.80
CA SER A 333 10.89 22.19 -16.53
C SER A 333 11.27 23.07 -15.35
N LEU A 334 10.73 22.77 -14.17
CA LEU A 334 10.99 23.46 -12.91
C LEU A 334 10.73 24.98 -12.96
N ARG A 335 9.74 25.41 -13.75
CA ARG A 335 9.30 26.80 -13.87
C ARG A 335 7.82 26.92 -14.21
N PRO A 336 7.19 28.08 -13.96
CA PRO A 336 5.85 28.35 -14.47
C PRO A 336 5.87 28.47 -15.99
N ILE A 337 4.93 27.81 -16.64
CA ILE A 337 4.70 27.84 -18.09
C ILE A 337 3.27 28.26 -18.33
N ARG A 338 3.07 29.31 -19.12
CA ARG A 338 1.74 29.74 -19.51
C ARG A 338 1.27 28.90 -20.70
N VAL A 339 0.08 28.34 -20.60
CA VAL A 339 -0.62 27.67 -21.70
C VAL A 339 -1.93 28.39 -21.98
N ARG A 340 -2.31 28.46 -23.25
CA ARG A 340 -3.56 29.05 -23.71
C ARG A 340 -4.56 27.96 -24.05
N ARG A 341 -5.84 28.32 -24.00
CA ARG A 341 -6.91 27.48 -24.54
C ARG A 341 -6.61 27.12 -25.99
N GLY A 342 -6.66 25.82 -26.28
CA GLY A 342 -6.36 25.25 -27.59
C GLY A 342 -4.94 24.72 -27.73
N ASP A 343 -4.02 25.11 -26.84
CA ASP A 343 -2.66 24.58 -26.84
C ASP A 343 -2.65 23.08 -26.55
N THR A 344 -1.74 22.37 -27.21
CA THR A 344 -1.47 20.96 -27.00
C THR A 344 -0.06 20.80 -26.46
N LEU A 345 0.08 20.15 -25.31
CA LEU A 345 1.35 19.79 -24.70
C LEU A 345 1.66 18.32 -24.99
N HIS A 346 2.85 18.07 -25.52
CA HIS A 346 3.40 16.74 -25.71
C HIS A 346 4.50 16.51 -24.68
N LEU A 347 4.29 15.62 -23.70
CA LEU A 347 5.29 15.34 -22.67
C LEU A 347 6.39 14.37 -23.12
N GLY A 348 6.11 13.52 -24.12
CA GLY A 348 7.12 12.72 -24.81
C GLY A 348 7.84 11.70 -23.93
N HIS A 349 8.97 11.18 -24.44
CA HIS A 349 9.81 10.23 -23.72
C HIS A 349 10.72 10.94 -22.72
N VAL A 350 10.83 10.40 -21.51
CA VAL A 350 11.77 10.93 -20.52
C VAL A 350 13.21 10.61 -20.93
N ALA A 351 14.09 11.61 -20.88
CA ALA A 351 15.49 11.45 -21.30
C ALA A 351 16.34 10.72 -20.23
N LYS A 352 16.09 11.02 -18.95
CA LYS A 352 16.78 10.43 -17.80
C LYS A 352 15.83 10.28 -16.63
N GLY A 353 15.87 9.13 -15.95
CA GLY A 353 14.93 8.77 -14.90
C GLY A 353 13.73 7.98 -15.44
N CYS A 354 12.66 7.92 -14.66
CA CYS A 354 11.51 7.05 -14.96
C CYS A 354 10.15 7.75 -14.84
N ARG A 355 9.99 8.69 -13.91
CA ARG A 355 8.70 9.34 -13.62
C ARG A 355 8.79 10.85 -13.73
N GLY A 356 7.86 11.44 -14.46
CA GLY A 356 7.66 12.89 -14.53
C GLY A 356 6.30 13.29 -13.97
N TYR A 357 6.17 14.58 -13.65
CA TYR A 357 5.00 15.15 -13.01
C TYR A 357 4.55 16.40 -13.75
N LEU A 358 3.24 16.49 -14.02
CA LEU A 358 2.59 17.69 -14.52
C LEU A 358 1.64 18.22 -13.46
N ALA A 359 1.89 19.45 -13.00
CA ALA A 359 0.96 20.22 -12.18
C ALA A 359 0.29 21.32 -13.01
N VAL A 360 -0.94 21.64 -12.64
CA VAL A 360 -1.72 22.77 -13.15
C VAL A 360 -2.01 23.71 -11.99
N ALA A 361 -2.02 25.03 -12.22
CA ALA A 361 -2.36 25.98 -11.17
C ALA A 361 -3.82 25.73 -10.72
N GLY A 362 -4.03 25.54 -9.42
CA GLY A 362 -5.30 25.09 -8.84
C GLY A 362 -5.40 23.57 -8.60
N GLY A 363 -4.49 22.79 -9.18
CA GLY A 363 -4.46 21.32 -9.08
C GLY A 363 -5.56 20.61 -9.90
N PHE A 364 -5.46 19.30 -10.05
CA PHE A 364 -6.53 18.50 -10.68
C PHE A 364 -7.65 18.20 -9.70
N CYS A 365 -8.90 18.43 -10.11
CA CYS A 365 -10.07 18.14 -9.32
C CYS A 365 -10.56 16.72 -9.57
N VAL A 366 -10.28 15.82 -8.64
CA VAL A 366 -10.88 14.48 -8.59
C VAL A 366 -11.47 14.21 -7.20
N PRO A 367 -12.53 13.41 -7.06
CA PRO A 367 -13.10 13.11 -5.75
C PRO A 367 -12.09 12.39 -4.85
N PRO A 368 -11.86 12.86 -3.61
CA PRO A 368 -11.01 12.16 -2.68
C PRO A 368 -11.68 10.87 -2.21
N VAL A 369 -10.92 9.78 -2.19
CA VAL A 369 -11.33 8.48 -1.64
C VAL A 369 -10.40 8.15 -0.50
N LEU A 370 -10.96 7.98 0.70
CA LEU A 370 -10.19 7.78 1.92
C LEU A 370 -9.12 8.87 2.09
N ASN A 371 -9.56 10.13 2.20
CA ASN A 371 -8.74 11.35 2.35
C ASN A 371 -7.71 11.68 1.25
N SER A 372 -7.76 11.02 0.09
CA SER A 372 -6.76 11.21 -0.97
C SER A 372 -7.31 11.09 -2.38
N CYS A 373 -6.76 11.88 -3.28
CA CYS A 373 -6.95 11.89 -4.73
C CYS A 373 -6.08 10.86 -5.46
N SER A 374 -5.18 10.14 -4.78
CA SER A 374 -4.23 9.23 -5.42
C SER A 374 -4.88 8.04 -6.12
N THR A 375 -4.33 7.59 -7.23
CA THR A 375 -4.80 6.37 -7.90
C THR A 375 -4.15 5.14 -7.29
N TYR A 376 -4.95 4.19 -6.79
CA TYR A 376 -4.51 2.84 -6.45
C TYR A 376 -5.26 1.81 -7.30
N MET A 377 -4.59 1.30 -8.33
CA MET A 377 -5.21 0.50 -9.40
C MET A 377 -5.77 -0.86 -8.96
N PRO A 378 -5.08 -1.66 -8.11
CA PRO A 378 -5.58 -3.00 -7.75
C PRO A 378 -6.98 -2.99 -7.12
N ALA A 379 -7.31 -1.96 -6.35
CA ALA A 379 -8.62 -1.79 -5.73
C ALA A 379 -9.46 -0.64 -6.35
N LYS A 380 -9.01 -0.09 -7.49
CA LYS A 380 -9.65 1.03 -8.20
C LYS A 380 -10.01 2.22 -7.28
N LEU A 381 -9.08 2.65 -6.43
CA LEU A 381 -9.31 3.75 -5.49
C LEU A 381 -8.76 5.08 -6.03
N GLY A 382 -9.59 6.14 -5.91
CA GLY A 382 -9.24 7.54 -6.21
C GLY A 382 -8.81 7.82 -7.64
N GLY A 383 -8.14 8.95 -7.83
CA GLY A 383 -7.75 9.45 -9.15
C GLY A 383 -8.95 9.61 -10.09
N HIS A 384 -8.74 9.32 -11.37
CA HIS A 384 -9.80 9.30 -12.37
C HIS A 384 -10.33 7.86 -12.52
N GLY A 385 -11.39 7.53 -11.76
CA GLY A 385 -12.02 6.20 -11.79
C GLY A 385 -11.13 5.05 -11.31
N GLY A 386 -10.11 5.33 -10.50
CA GLY A 386 -9.22 4.30 -9.94
C GLY A 386 -8.28 3.66 -10.97
N ARG A 387 -8.08 4.29 -12.13
CA ARG A 387 -7.34 3.71 -13.27
C ARG A 387 -6.34 4.69 -13.88
N PRO A 388 -5.40 4.21 -14.71
CA PRO A 388 -4.66 5.06 -15.63
C PRO A 388 -5.60 5.84 -16.55
N LEU A 389 -5.14 7.03 -16.95
CA LEU A 389 -5.83 7.87 -17.92
C LEU A 389 -5.88 7.18 -19.29
N GLN A 390 -6.90 7.53 -20.06
CA GLN A 390 -7.20 7.03 -21.39
C GLN A 390 -7.47 8.18 -22.35
N THR A 391 -7.33 7.92 -23.65
CA THR A 391 -7.72 8.89 -24.68
C THR A 391 -9.19 9.29 -24.51
N GLY A 392 -9.45 10.60 -24.53
CA GLY A 392 -10.77 11.18 -24.36
C GLY A 392 -11.13 11.51 -22.92
N ASP A 393 -10.34 11.10 -21.93
CA ASP A 393 -10.57 11.51 -20.54
C ASP A 393 -10.48 13.04 -20.42
N GLU A 394 -11.43 13.61 -19.68
CA GLU A 394 -11.47 15.03 -19.34
C GLU A 394 -11.21 15.19 -17.84
N LEU A 395 -10.25 16.03 -17.48
CA LEU A 395 -9.87 16.29 -16.08
C LEU A 395 -10.10 17.75 -15.75
N ALA A 396 -10.95 18.01 -14.76
CA ALA A 396 -11.19 19.34 -14.25
C ALA A 396 -9.96 19.90 -13.51
N ILE A 397 -9.77 21.21 -13.63
CA ILE A 397 -8.74 22.00 -12.96
C ILE A 397 -9.41 22.85 -11.90
N GLY A 398 -8.82 22.90 -10.71
CA GLY A 398 -9.30 23.71 -9.59
C GLY A 398 -9.07 25.20 -9.79
N GLU A 399 -9.65 26.00 -8.89
CA GLU A 399 -9.39 27.44 -8.88
C GLU A 399 -7.97 27.71 -8.33
N PRO A 400 -7.12 28.45 -9.07
CA PRO A 400 -5.76 28.72 -8.64
C PRO A 400 -5.71 29.76 -7.51
N LEU A 401 -4.86 29.52 -6.51
CA LEU A 401 -4.54 30.51 -5.47
C LEU A 401 -3.73 31.69 -6.01
N VAL A 402 -2.95 31.45 -7.07
CA VAL A 402 -2.10 32.45 -7.74
C VAL A 402 -2.46 32.48 -9.22
N THR A 403 -2.88 33.63 -9.72
CA THR A 403 -3.36 33.81 -11.11
C THR A 403 -2.32 34.43 -12.05
N SER A 404 -1.21 34.93 -11.51
CA SER A 404 -0.13 35.54 -12.30
C SER A 404 1.24 35.08 -11.85
N PHE A 405 2.10 34.69 -12.79
CA PHE A 405 3.47 34.26 -12.53
C PHE A 405 4.45 35.04 -13.39
N SER A 406 5.61 35.38 -12.82
CA SER A 406 6.77 35.65 -13.65
C SER A 406 7.23 34.35 -14.30
N THR A 407 7.43 34.37 -15.62
CA THR A 407 7.93 33.22 -16.39
C THR A 407 9.42 33.32 -16.69
N THR A 408 10.16 34.21 -16.02
CA THR A 408 11.59 34.47 -16.32
C THR A 408 12.55 33.72 -15.40
N TRP A 409 12.03 32.95 -14.44
CA TRP A 409 12.82 32.19 -13.49
C TRP A 409 12.52 30.70 -13.62
N SER A 410 13.44 29.88 -13.13
CA SER A 410 13.26 28.45 -12.88
C SER A 410 13.94 28.13 -11.56
N LEU A 411 13.52 27.05 -10.90
CA LEU A 411 14.35 26.49 -9.83
C LEU A 411 15.67 26.01 -10.45
N ALA A 412 16.75 26.20 -9.71
CA ALA A 412 18.04 25.69 -10.13
C ALA A 412 18.02 24.15 -10.03
N ASN A 413 18.64 23.49 -11.01
CA ASN A 413 18.62 22.02 -11.12
C ASN A 413 19.36 21.32 -9.96
N ASP A 414 20.16 22.05 -9.19
CA ASP A 414 20.88 21.58 -8.01
C ASP A 414 20.03 21.59 -6.73
N VAL A 415 18.87 22.24 -6.73
CA VAL A 415 17.91 22.21 -5.61
C VAL A 415 17.42 20.79 -5.35
N VAL A 416 17.20 20.00 -6.42
CA VAL A 416 16.92 18.56 -6.36
C VAL A 416 17.62 17.89 -7.55
N PRO A 417 18.89 17.46 -7.38
CA PRO A 417 19.61 16.83 -8.48
C PRO A 417 18.95 15.49 -8.83
N LEU A 418 18.69 15.28 -10.12
CA LEU A 418 18.28 13.96 -10.60
C LEU A 418 19.33 12.91 -10.20
N PRO A 419 18.94 11.73 -9.71
CA PRO A 419 19.88 10.70 -9.30
C PRO A 419 20.87 10.36 -10.42
N THR A 420 22.12 10.12 -10.04
CA THR A 420 23.13 9.56 -10.95
C THR A 420 22.79 8.11 -11.30
N SER A 421 23.36 7.59 -12.38
CA SER A 421 23.37 6.16 -12.67
C SER A 421 24.82 5.70 -12.70
N PRO A 422 25.27 4.86 -11.74
CA PRO A 422 24.51 4.30 -10.62
C PRO A 422 24.11 5.35 -9.57
N CYS A 423 23.04 5.09 -8.82
CA CYS A 423 22.66 5.86 -7.64
C CYS A 423 23.02 5.08 -6.37
N THR A 424 23.31 5.80 -5.28
CA THR A 424 23.63 5.20 -3.99
C THR A 424 22.43 5.27 -3.06
N LEU A 425 21.96 4.11 -2.59
CA LEU A 425 20.93 4.02 -1.57
C LEU A 425 21.56 3.62 -0.24
N ARG A 426 21.15 4.28 0.84
CA ARG A 426 21.54 3.90 2.21
C ARG A 426 20.53 2.88 2.72
N ILE A 427 21.02 1.77 3.27
CA ILE A 427 20.18 0.71 3.86
C ILE A 427 20.38 0.75 5.37
N LEU A 428 19.28 0.76 6.11
CA LEU A 428 19.30 0.59 7.56
C LEU A 428 18.99 -0.89 7.84
N PRO A 429 19.94 -1.70 8.35
CA PRO A 429 19.68 -3.11 8.58
C PRO A 429 18.58 -3.30 9.63
N GLU A 430 17.72 -4.29 9.40
CA GLU A 430 16.82 -4.74 10.46
C GLU A 430 17.53 -5.74 11.39
N GLY A 431 18.07 -5.23 12.50
CA GLY A 431 18.82 -6.03 13.47
C GLY A 431 20.29 -6.26 13.05
N PRO A 432 20.92 -7.37 13.49
CA PRO A 432 22.31 -7.65 13.19
C PRO A 432 22.58 -7.74 11.69
N VAL A 433 23.69 -7.14 11.23
CA VAL A 433 24.06 -7.13 9.81
C VAL A 433 24.24 -8.56 9.29
N SER A 434 23.32 -8.99 8.42
CA SER A 434 23.32 -10.30 7.78
C SER A 434 24.37 -10.42 6.67
N SER A 435 24.64 -11.65 6.22
CA SER A 435 25.44 -11.88 5.01
C SER A 435 24.78 -11.31 3.76
N ALA A 436 23.45 -11.41 3.66
CA ALA A 436 22.66 -10.82 2.58
C ALA A 436 22.86 -9.30 2.51
N HIS A 437 22.78 -8.62 3.66
CA HIS A 437 23.04 -7.19 3.75
C HIS A 437 24.48 -6.86 3.29
N ARG A 438 25.49 -7.57 3.79
CA ARG A 438 26.89 -7.36 3.37
C ARG A 438 27.07 -7.46 1.86
N VAL A 439 26.51 -8.51 1.23
CA VAL A 439 26.59 -8.72 -0.22
C VAL A 439 25.87 -7.60 -1.00
N MET A 440 24.65 -7.25 -0.58
CA MET A 440 23.87 -6.21 -1.25
C MET A 440 24.53 -4.83 -1.16
N THR A 441 25.20 -4.51 -0.04
CA THR A 441 25.89 -3.23 0.14
C THR A 441 27.27 -3.14 -0.51
N SER A 442 27.89 -4.27 -0.85
CA SER A 442 29.22 -4.31 -1.46
C SER A 442 29.19 -4.46 -2.99
N THR A 443 28.03 -4.79 -3.56
CA THR A 443 27.88 -5.09 -4.99
C THR A 443 26.86 -4.15 -5.62
N PRO A 444 27.16 -3.54 -6.79
CA PRO A 444 26.15 -2.80 -7.55
C PRO A 444 24.97 -3.71 -7.95
N MET A 445 23.76 -3.30 -7.62
CA MET A 445 22.54 -4.04 -7.93
C MET A 445 21.87 -3.48 -9.18
N ASN A 446 21.53 -4.35 -10.13
CA ASN A 446 20.82 -3.97 -11.35
C ASN A 446 19.30 -4.13 -11.17
N VAL A 447 18.54 -3.11 -11.55
CA VAL A 447 17.08 -3.13 -11.52
C VAL A 447 16.53 -3.92 -12.72
N THR A 448 15.49 -4.72 -12.48
CA THR A 448 14.81 -5.51 -13.51
C THR A 448 13.67 -4.71 -14.16
N ALA A 449 13.29 -5.10 -15.38
CA ALA A 449 12.11 -4.55 -16.09
C ALA A 449 10.75 -4.90 -15.43
N GLN A 450 10.73 -5.74 -14.40
CA GLN A 450 9.53 -6.06 -13.62
C GLN A 450 9.25 -5.03 -12.52
N SER A 451 10.05 -3.96 -12.42
CA SER A 451 9.89 -2.93 -11.38
C SER A 451 8.73 -2.00 -11.71
N ASP A 452 7.95 -1.65 -10.69
CA ASP A 452 6.70 -0.90 -10.83
C ASP A 452 6.46 0.02 -9.61
N ARG A 453 5.22 0.45 -9.37
CA ARG A 453 4.86 1.25 -8.19
C ARG A 453 4.74 0.43 -6.89
N MET A 454 4.68 -0.90 -6.98
CA MET A 454 4.69 -1.78 -5.81
C MET A 454 6.12 -1.99 -5.32
N GLY A 455 7.08 -2.15 -6.22
CA GLY A 455 8.47 -2.33 -5.81
C GLY A 455 9.50 -2.32 -6.94
N ILE A 456 10.74 -2.06 -6.54
CA ILE A 456 11.93 -2.20 -7.38
C ILE A 456 12.49 -3.61 -7.15
N ARG A 457 12.60 -4.38 -8.23
CA ARG A 457 13.08 -5.77 -8.20
C ARG A 457 14.49 -5.80 -8.76
N PHE A 458 15.42 -6.41 -8.03
CA PHE A 458 16.83 -6.47 -8.44
C PHE A 458 17.22 -7.84 -9.01
N HIS A 459 18.20 -7.82 -9.91
CA HIS A 459 18.92 -9.01 -10.34
C HIS A 459 19.91 -9.48 -9.27
N GLY A 460 20.26 -10.77 -9.31
CA GLY A 460 21.23 -11.38 -8.40
C GLY A 460 20.56 -11.93 -7.12
N ALA A 461 20.75 -13.23 -6.88
CA ALA A 461 20.28 -13.86 -5.66
C ALA A 461 21.22 -13.53 -4.50
N LEU A 462 20.65 -13.15 -3.35
CA LEU A 462 21.39 -12.94 -2.10
C LEU A 462 21.36 -14.21 -1.24
N PRO A 463 22.32 -14.36 -0.31
CA PRO A 463 22.23 -15.37 0.74
C PRO A 463 20.87 -15.34 1.44
N PRO A 464 20.27 -16.50 1.78
CA PRO A 464 18.96 -16.55 2.40
C PRO A 464 18.98 -15.92 3.79
N LEU A 465 17.86 -15.30 4.17
CA LEU A 465 17.58 -14.86 5.53
C LEU A 465 16.79 -15.96 6.27
N PRO A 466 16.82 -15.98 7.62
CA PRO A 466 15.97 -16.85 8.40
C PRO A 466 14.51 -16.69 7.98
N ALA A 467 13.82 -17.82 7.77
CA ALA A 467 12.42 -17.80 7.38
C ALA A 467 11.58 -17.14 8.47
N THR A 468 10.66 -16.27 8.06
CA THR A 468 9.66 -15.67 8.94
C THR A 468 8.39 -16.52 8.86
N SER A 469 7.87 -16.97 10.00
CA SER A 469 6.63 -17.75 10.06
C SER A 469 5.37 -16.88 10.00
N LEU A 470 5.47 -15.60 10.37
CA LEU A 470 4.33 -14.69 10.52
C LEU A 470 4.43 -13.51 9.56
N SER A 471 3.28 -13.12 9.00
CA SER A 471 3.17 -11.90 8.20
C SER A 471 3.12 -10.68 9.11
N ARG A 472 3.77 -9.58 8.73
CA ARG A 472 3.90 -8.37 9.54
C ARG A 472 3.71 -7.10 8.71
N ALA A 473 3.53 -5.97 9.39
CA ALA A 473 3.53 -4.67 8.74
C ALA A 473 4.83 -4.43 7.96
N VAL A 474 4.69 -3.92 6.74
CA VAL A 474 5.77 -3.48 5.86
C VAL A 474 5.47 -2.09 5.30
N LEU A 475 6.53 -1.37 4.95
CA LEU A 475 6.47 0.03 4.56
C LEU A 475 7.20 0.27 3.22
N PRO A 476 6.87 1.36 2.51
CA PRO A 476 7.75 1.86 1.45
C PRO A 476 9.16 2.06 2.02
N GLY A 477 10.18 1.56 1.32
CA GLY A 477 11.57 1.52 1.79
C GLY A 477 12.03 0.16 2.30
N THR A 478 11.13 -0.71 2.74
CA THR A 478 11.47 -2.07 3.19
C THR A 478 12.04 -2.90 2.03
N ILE A 479 13.15 -3.61 2.27
CA ILE A 479 13.76 -4.55 1.34
C ILE A 479 13.40 -5.97 1.77
N GLN A 480 12.52 -6.62 1.01
CA GLN A 480 12.15 -8.02 1.24
C GLN A 480 13.01 -8.98 0.44
N LEU A 481 13.26 -10.17 1.00
CA LEU A 481 13.98 -11.26 0.35
C LEU A 481 13.08 -12.50 0.22
N PRO A 482 12.45 -12.73 -0.94
CA PRO A 482 11.68 -13.94 -1.22
C PRO A 482 12.56 -15.20 -1.29
N PRO A 483 11.95 -16.40 -1.32
CA PRO A 483 12.68 -17.68 -1.38
C PRO A 483 13.59 -17.86 -2.61
N ASP A 484 13.35 -17.14 -3.70
CA ASP A 484 14.22 -17.17 -4.89
C ASP A 484 15.49 -16.33 -4.73
N GLY A 485 15.65 -15.66 -3.58
CA GLY A 485 16.80 -14.87 -3.20
C GLY A 485 16.90 -13.51 -3.89
N LYS A 486 15.93 -13.09 -4.71
CA LYS A 486 15.99 -11.81 -5.43
C LYS A 486 15.35 -10.68 -4.62
N PRO A 487 16.10 -9.67 -4.17
CA PRO A 487 15.55 -8.67 -3.27
C PRO A 487 14.54 -7.75 -3.99
N ILE A 488 13.55 -7.30 -3.22
CA ILE A 488 12.49 -6.38 -3.66
C ILE A 488 12.44 -5.20 -2.70
N LEU A 489 12.72 -3.99 -3.19
CA LEU A 489 12.52 -2.75 -2.45
C LEU A 489 11.07 -2.28 -2.63
N LEU A 490 10.30 -2.27 -1.55
CA LEU A 490 8.89 -1.89 -1.55
C LEU A 490 8.71 -0.38 -1.78
N LEU A 491 7.72 -0.01 -2.59
CA LEU A 491 7.37 1.37 -2.94
C LEU A 491 5.95 1.73 -2.49
N CYS A 492 5.43 2.87 -2.98
CA CYS A 492 4.22 3.51 -2.49
C CYS A 492 2.93 2.68 -2.64
N ASP A 493 2.84 1.78 -3.63
CA ASP A 493 1.69 0.88 -3.83
C ASP A 493 1.94 -0.52 -3.26
N ALA A 494 3.04 -0.73 -2.52
CA ALA A 494 3.33 -2.02 -1.89
C ALA A 494 2.26 -2.41 -0.87
N GLN A 495 2.11 -3.71 -0.69
CA GLN A 495 1.27 -4.30 0.37
C GLN A 495 1.58 -3.70 1.74
N THR A 496 0.57 -3.67 2.62
CA THR A 496 0.74 -3.20 4.00
C THR A 496 1.24 -4.27 4.95
N ILE A 497 0.96 -5.55 4.64
CA ILE A 497 1.36 -6.74 5.38
C ILE A 497 2.16 -7.65 4.43
N GLY A 498 3.31 -8.14 4.88
CA GLY A 498 4.17 -9.05 4.12
C GLY A 498 4.76 -10.15 4.99
N GLY A 499 4.94 -11.33 4.40
CA GLY A 499 5.48 -12.52 5.08
C GLY A 499 6.87 -12.96 4.60
N TYR A 500 7.54 -12.15 3.78
CA TYR A 500 8.93 -12.42 3.41
C TYR A 500 9.90 -11.82 4.43
N PRO A 501 11.05 -12.47 4.68
CA PRO A 501 12.13 -11.89 5.47
C PRO A 501 12.52 -10.50 4.99
N VAL A 502 12.82 -9.63 5.94
CA VAL A 502 13.23 -8.24 5.70
C VAL A 502 14.74 -8.11 5.91
N LEU A 503 15.42 -7.49 4.95
CA LEU A 503 16.85 -7.21 5.00
C LEU A 503 17.14 -5.88 5.71
N GLY A 504 16.28 -4.89 5.49
CA GLY A 504 16.41 -3.52 6.00
C GLY A 504 15.33 -2.59 5.45
#